data_AF-A0A453R2S3-F1
#
_entry.id   AF-A0A453R2S3-F1
#
_cell.length_a   1.000
_cell.length_b   1.000
_cell.length_c   1.000
_cell.angle_alpha   90.00
_cell.angle_beta   90.00
_cell.angle_gamma   90.00
#
_symmetry.space_group_name_H-M   'P 1'
#
loop_
_entity.id
_entity.type
_entity.pdbx_description
1 polymer ?
#
loop_
_entity_poly.entity_id
_entity_poly.type
_entity_poly.pdbx_seq_one_letter_code
_entity_poly.pdbx_strand_id
1 'polypeptide(L)'
;MENADVLTATYHQKLDETTSIAAKVQRVLSSNDSTLTAGFSHSLDPNTTVKAKLSSDGAVSVLLRYGPKPRCYVAFSADSNSQGPQKDTKFGLCVALGA
;
A
#
# COMPACT_ATOMS: atom_id res chain seq x y z
N MET A 1 -2.56 -9.23 32.48
CA MET A 1 -2.30 -7.79 32.25
C MET A 1 -1.99 -7.63 30.79
N GLU A 2 -2.97 -7.12 30.05
CA GLU A 2 -3.00 -7.09 28.59
C GLU A 2 -2.19 -5.88 28.13
N ASN A 3 -0.92 -6.10 27.78
CA ASN A 3 -0.09 -5.02 27.26
C ASN A 3 -0.56 -4.71 25.83
N ALA A 4 -1.35 -3.64 25.68
CA ALA A 4 -1.61 -3.02 24.39
C ALA A 4 -0.31 -2.34 23.90
N ASP A 5 0.64 -3.17 23.49
CA ASP A 5 2.01 -2.76 23.17
C ASP A 5 2.12 -1.98 21.86
N VAL A 6 1.13 -2.12 20.99
CA VAL A 6 1.14 -1.53 19.65
C VAL A 6 -0.07 -0.63 19.48
N LEU A 7 0.19 0.66 19.29
CA LEU A 7 -0.81 1.65 18.92
C LEU A 7 -0.82 1.81 17.40
N THR A 8 -1.98 1.66 16.77
CA THR A 8 -2.15 1.91 15.34
C THR A 8 -3.21 2.98 15.13
N ALA A 9 -2.85 4.06 14.45
CA ALA A 9 -3.76 5.09 13.98
C ALA A 9 -3.79 5.06 12.46
N THR A 10 -4.98 5.08 11.87
CA THR A 10 -5.16 5.14 10.41
C THR A 10 -6.06 6.29 10.06
N TYR A 11 -5.66 7.08 9.07
CA TYR A 11 -6.43 8.15 8.48
C TYR A 11 -6.69 7.81 7.01
N HIS A 12 -7.95 7.86 6.60
CA HIS A 12 -8.33 7.60 5.22
C HIS A 12 -9.23 8.73 4.75
N GLN A 13 -8.87 9.37 3.64
CA GLN A 13 -9.63 10.46 3.07
C GLN A 13 -9.82 10.22 1.58
N LYS A 14 -11.08 10.17 1.16
CA LYS A 14 -11.46 10.16 -0.25
C LYS A 14 -11.54 11.61 -0.72
N LEU A 15 -10.69 12.00 -1.66
CA LEU A 15 -10.68 13.36 -2.23
C LEU A 15 -11.79 13.48 -3.27
N ASP A 16 -11.83 12.51 -4.19
CA ASP A 16 -12.75 12.48 -5.32
C ASP A 16 -13.25 11.05 -5.57
N GLU A 17 -14.12 10.86 -6.56
CA GLU A 17 -14.58 9.53 -6.96
C GLU A 17 -13.44 8.62 -7.44
N THR A 18 -12.36 9.22 -7.96
CA THR A 18 -11.20 8.53 -8.51
C THR A 18 -10.01 8.47 -7.56
N THR A 19 -9.87 9.43 -6.64
CA THR A 19 -8.66 9.61 -5.82
C THR A 19 -8.95 9.46 -4.33
N SER A 20 -8.14 8.67 -3.64
CA SER A 20 -8.13 8.58 -2.19
C SER A 20 -6.72 8.53 -1.63
N ILE A 21 -6.54 9.09 -0.45
CA ILE A 21 -5.30 9.09 0.29
C ILE A 21 -5.49 8.35 1.60
N ALA A 22 -4.43 7.74 2.08
CA ALA A 22 -4.40 7.04 3.34
C ALA A 22 -3.07 7.30 4.06
N ALA A 23 -3.13 7.50 5.36
CA ALA A 23 -1.97 7.51 6.23
C ALA A 23 -2.19 6.51 7.36
N LYS A 24 -1.14 5.79 7.73
CA LYS A 24 -1.11 4.85 8.84
C LYS A 24 0.10 5.19 9.70
N VAL A 25 -0.11 5.26 11.00
CA VAL A 25 0.92 5.45 12.01
C VAL A 25 0.84 4.26 12.94
N GLN A 26 1.94 3.52 13.08
CA GLN A 26 2.04 2.41 13.99
C GLN A 26 3.18 2.68 14.96
N ARG A 27 2.91 2.65 16.26
CA ARG A 27 3.89 2.89 17.31
C ARG A 27 3.91 1.72 18.28
N VAL A 28 5.10 1.19 18.50
CA VAL A 28 5.34 0.16 19.52
C VAL A 28 5.78 0.88 20.80
N LEU A 29 4.95 0.79 21.84
CA LEU A 29 5.17 1.51 23.11
C LEU A 29 6.37 0.93 23.88
N SER A 30 6.60 -0.39 23.84
CA SER A 30 7.75 -1.00 24.52
C SER A 30 9.11 -0.66 23.89
N SER A 31 9.19 -0.56 22.56
CA SER A 31 10.46 -0.32 21.86
C SER A 31 10.67 1.12 21.38
N ASN A 32 9.71 2.02 21.65
CA ASN A 32 9.66 3.40 21.13
C ASN A 32 9.83 3.51 19.59
N ASP A 33 9.63 2.42 18.87
CA ASP A 33 9.74 2.40 17.41
C ASP A 33 8.42 2.90 16.80
N SER A 34 8.52 3.72 15.76
CA SER A 34 7.36 4.28 15.07
C SER A 34 7.51 4.16 13.57
N THR A 35 6.58 3.46 12.94
CA THR A 35 6.47 3.38 11.48
C THR A 35 5.34 4.28 11.02
N LEU A 36 5.65 5.25 10.16
CA LEU A 36 4.64 6.02 9.43
C LEU A 36 4.56 5.46 8.02
N THR A 37 3.34 5.31 7.51
CA THR A 37 3.06 4.84 6.16
C THR A 37 2.07 5.81 5.53
N ALA A 38 2.45 6.44 4.43
CA ALA A 38 1.56 7.27 3.64
C ALA A 38 1.29 6.58 2.30
N GLY A 39 0.09 6.70 1.77
CA GLY A 39 -0.27 6.10 0.50
C GLY A 39 -1.41 6.83 -0.17
N PHE A 40 -1.54 6.59 -1.46
CA PHE A 40 -2.64 7.08 -2.26
C PHE A 40 -3.09 6.01 -3.22
N SER A 41 -4.33 6.14 -3.67
CA SER A 41 -4.85 5.40 -4.80
C SER A 41 -5.60 6.34 -5.73
N HIS A 42 -5.38 6.13 -7.02
CA HIS A 42 -5.97 6.90 -8.08
C HIS A 42 -6.53 5.94 -9.14
N SER A 43 -7.78 6.13 -9.51
CA SER A 43 -8.46 5.38 -10.56
C SER A 43 -8.36 6.19 -11.85
N LEU A 44 -7.57 5.72 -12.81
CA LEU A 44 -7.40 6.37 -14.11
C LEU A 44 -8.68 6.22 -14.95
N ASP A 45 -9.34 5.08 -14.79
CA ASP A 45 -10.61 4.75 -15.42
C ASP A 45 -11.35 3.70 -14.56
N PRO A 46 -12.62 3.37 -14.84
CA PRO A 46 -13.40 2.41 -14.04
C PRO A 46 -12.75 1.03 -13.89
N ASN A 47 -11.81 0.70 -14.78
CA ASN A 47 -11.15 -0.60 -14.88
C ASN A 47 -9.68 -0.53 -14.44
N THR A 48 -9.05 0.65 -14.41
CA THR A 48 -7.63 0.81 -14.03
C THR A 48 -7.47 1.59 -12.73
N THR A 49 -6.79 0.98 -11.76
CA THR A 49 -6.45 1.62 -10.49
C THR A 49 -4.95 1.55 -10.24
N VAL A 50 -4.35 2.67 -9.85
CA VAL A 50 -2.99 2.76 -9.37
C VAL A 50 -3.02 3.01 -7.86
N LYS A 51 -2.15 2.34 -7.11
CA LYS A 51 -1.89 2.62 -5.71
C LYS A 51 -0.40 2.78 -5.50
N ALA A 52 -0.02 3.71 -4.65
CA ALA A 52 1.34 3.81 -4.17
C ALA A 52 1.33 4.00 -2.65
N LYS A 53 2.38 3.48 -2.02
CA LYS A 53 2.56 3.47 -0.57
C LYS A 53 4.04 3.71 -0.29
N LEU A 54 4.32 4.62 0.62
CA LEU A 54 5.65 4.92 1.15
C LEU A 54 5.60 4.73 2.65
N SER A 55 6.67 4.18 3.22
CA SER A 55 6.80 3.97 4.66
C SER A 55 8.12 4.53 5.17
N SER A 56 8.15 4.99 6.43
CA SER A 56 9.32 5.63 7.06
C SER A 56 10.52 4.70 7.21
N ASP A 57 10.33 3.40 7.15
CA ASP A 57 11.37 2.37 7.10
C ASP A 57 12.03 2.28 5.71
N GLY A 58 11.72 3.17 4.77
CA GLY A 58 12.32 3.22 3.43
C GLY A 58 11.68 2.27 2.42
N ALA A 59 10.56 1.64 2.79
CA ALA A 59 9.79 0.80 1.89
C ALA A 59 8.86 1.65 0.98
N VAL A 60 8.99 1.44 -0.33
CA VAL A 60 8.15 2.02 -1.38
C VAL A 60 7.45 0.89 -2.10
N SER A 61 6.12 0.93 -2.16
CA SER A 61 5.30 -0.05 -2.86
C SER A 61 4.42 0.65 -3.90
N VAL A 62 4.30 0.08 -5.09
CA VAL A 62 3.41 0.52 -6.14
C VAL A 62 2.59 -0.67 -6.63
N LEU A 63 1.30 -0.47 -6.89
CA LEU A 63 0.39 -1.48 -7.42
C LEU A 63 -0.42 -0.85 -8.56
N LEU A 64 -0.30 -1.40 -9.77
CA LEU A 64 -1.17 -1.12 -10.89
C LEU A 64 -2.12 -2.29 -11.06
N ARG A 65 -3.42 -2.04 -11.07
CA ARG A 65 -4.45 -3.05 -11.35
C ARG A 65 -5.25 -2.62 -12.57
N TYR A 66 -5.34 -3.48 -13.57
CA TYR A 66 -6.10 -3.31 -14.80
C TYR A 66 -7.14 -4.43 -14.95
N GLY A 67 -8.42 -4.08 -15.00
CA GLY A 67 -9.54 -5.02 -15.04
C GLY A 67 -10.44 -4.81 -16.26
N PRO A 68 -10.08 -5.30 -17.46
CA PRO A 68 -10.83 -5.01 -18.69
C PRO A 68 -12.24 -5.60 -18.72
N LYS A 69 -12.57 -6.53 -17.82
CA LYS A 69 -13.86 -7.21 -17.75
C LYS A 69 -14.24 -7.48 -16.30
N PRO A 70 -15.54 -7.46 -15.94
CA PRO A 70 -15.99 -7.91 -14.64
C PRO A 70 -15.47 -9.32 -14.37
N ARG A 71 -14.88 -9.54 -13.18
CA ARG A 71 -14.22 -10.78 -12.74
C ARG A 71 -12.84 -11.11 -13.33
N CYS A 72 -12.33 -10.35 -14.29
CA CYS A 72 -10.96 -10.54 -14.79
C CYS A 72 -10.10 -9.32 -14.49
N TYR A 73 -8.93 -9.52 -13.89
CA TYR A 73 -7.97 -8.43 -13.69
C TYR A 73 -6.52 -8.92 -13.76
N VAL A 74 -5.66 -8.01 -14.21
CA VAL A 74 -4.21 -8.12 -14.14
C VAL A 74 -3.73 -7.10 -13.11
N ALA A 75 -2.86 -7.49 -12.20
CA ALA A 75 -2.23 -6.59 -11.24
C ALA A 75 -0.72 -6.74 -11.29
N PHE A 76 -0.02 -5.63 -11.42
CA PHE A 76 1.43 -5.55 -11.33
C PHE A 76 1.80 -4.79 -10.06
N SER A 77 2.69 -5.35 -9.25
CA SER A 77 3.21 -4.74 -8.04
C SER A 77 4.72 -4.60 -8.09
N ALA A 78 5.24 -3.52 -7.53
CA ALA A 78 6.66 -3.31 -7.33
C ALA A 78 6.88 -2.82 -5.91
N ASP A 79 7.76 -3.47 -5.17
CA ASP A 79 8.11 -3.16 -3.79
C ASP A 79 9.62 -2.99 -3.70
N SER A 80 10.09 -1.83 -3.26
CA SER A 80 11.50 -1.52 -3.08
C SER A 80 11.76 -1.07 -1.66
N ASN A 81 12.78 -1.63 -1.01
CA ASN A 81 13.22 -1.12 0.29
C ASN A 81 14.62 -0.53 0.14
N SER A 82 14.74 0.79 0.31
CA SER A 82 15.99 1.51 0.13
C SER A 82 16.84 1.66 1.41
N GLN A 83 16.30 1.33 2.59
CA GLN A 83 17.01 1.45 3.88
C GLN A 83 17.64 0.11 4.33
N GLY A 84 17.39 -0.98 3.60
CA GLY A 84 17.99 -2.28 3.89
C GLY A 84 19.45 -2.37 3.45
N PRO A 85 20.26 -3.24 4.08
CA PRO A 85 21.64 -3.53 3.66
C PRO A 85 21.71 -4.15 2.25
N GLN A 86 20.58 -4.65 1.74
CA GLN A 86 20.42 -5.21 0.41
C GLN A 86 19.33 -4.40 -0.32
N LYS A 87 19.72 -3.68 -1.38
CA LYS A 87 18.79 -2.93 -2.23
C LYS A 87 18.06 -3.90 -3.14
N ASP A 88 17.07 -4.60 -2.60
CA ASP A 88 16.22 -5.50 -3.36
C ASP A 88 14.92 -4.81 -3.76
N THR A 89 14.63 -4.89 -5.06
CA THR A 89 13.31 -4.54 -5.60
C THR A 89 12.59 -5.82 -5.98
N LYS A 90 11.44 -6.05 -5.36
CA LYS A 90 10.56 -7.18 -5.64
C LYS A 90 9.51 -6.73 -6.64
N PHE A 91 9.23 -7.58 -7.61
CA PHE A 91 8.15 -7.38 -8.56
C PHE A 91 7.16 -8.53 -8.44
N GLY A 92 5.88 -8.24 -8.57
CA GLY A 92 4.79 -9.21 -8.55
C GLY A 92 3.88 -8.99 -9.75
N LEU A 93 3.39 -10.08 -10.31
CA LEU A 93 2.36 -10.06 -11.34
C LEU A 93 1.28 -11.07 -10.94
N CYS A 94 0.04 -10.61 -10.94
CA CYS A 94 -1.14 -11.42 -10.66
C CYS A 94 -2.10 -11.31 -11.84
N VAL A 95 -2.63 -12.45 -12.28
CA VAL A 95 -3.69 -12.51 -13.28
C VAL A 95 -4.82 -13.32 -12.66
N ALA A 96 -5.97 -12.68 -12.51
CA ALA A 96 -7.19 -13.31 -12.06
C ALA A 96 -8.15 -13.41 -13.25
N LEU A 97 -8.66 -14.63 -13.47
CA LEU A 97 -9.65 -14.93 -14.50
C LEU A 97 -10.95 -15.34 -13.80
N GLY A 98 -12.06 -14.73 -14.21
CA GLY A 98 -13.38 -15.08 -13.71
C GLY A 98 -13.82 -16.43 -14.25
N ALA A 99 -14.38 -17.26 -13.37
CA ALA A 99 -15.19 -18.41 -13.74
C ALA A 99 -16.61 -17.98 -14.16
#